data_AF-A0A356R709-F1
#
_entry.id   AF-A0A356R709-F1
#
_cell.length_a   1.000
_cell.length_b   1.000
_cell.length_c   1.000
_cell.angle_alpha   90.00
_cell.angle_beta   90.00
_cell.angle_gamma   90.00
#
_symmetry.space_group_name_H-M   'P 1'
#
loop_
_entity.id
_entity.type
_entity.pdbx_description
1 polymer ?
#
loop_
_entity_poly.entity_id
_entity_poly.type
_entity_poly.pdbx_seq_one_letter_code
_entity_poly.pdbx_strand_id
1 'polypeptide(L)'
;MTHIGPLTGTSANRSGQPPAESVGDVMEQLGAVVEVIVDGGPTPGGQPSTVLQILPKPRIIRQGAISRDRLQQILSASSIQLS
;
A
#
# COMPACT_ATOMS: atom_id res chain seq x y z
N MET A 1 -15.01 7.86 22.03
CA MET A 1 -14.07 7.34 21.01
C MET A 1 -13.99 8.35 19.89
N THR A 2 -12.92 9.13 19.84
CA THR A 2 -12.63 10.08 18.77
C THR A 2 -12.25 9.28 17.52
N HIS A 3 -13.24 8.97 16.67
CA HIS A 3 -12.96 8.43 15.35
C HIS A 3 -12.34 9.53 14.49
N ILE A 4 -11.12 9.28 14.01
CA ILE A 4 -10.57 10.02 12.88
C ILE A 4 -11.28 9.51 11.62
N GLY A 5 -11.61 10.41 10.69
CA GLY A 5 -12.19 10.05 9.39
C GLY A 5 -11.21 9.24 8.52
N PRO A 6 -11.55 8.96 7.25
CA PRO A 6 -10.64 8.29 6.33
C PRO A 6 -9.28 9.00 6.27
N LEU A 7 -8.20 8.26 6.50
CA LEU A 7 -6.84 8.77 6.38
C LEU A 7 -6.30 8.39 5.00
N THR A 8 -6.09 9.40 4.17
CA THR A 8 -5.45 9.21 2.86
C THR A 8 -3.94 9.32 3.02
N GLY A 9 -3.20 8.37 2.46
CA GLY A 9 -1.74 8.40 2.44
C GLY A 9 -1.16 7.54 1.32
N THR A 10 0.03 7.91 0.88
CA THR A 10 0.90 7.09 0.02
C THR A 10 2.04 6.53 0.87
N SER A 11 2.97 5.80 0.25
CA SER A 11 4.25 5.50 0.91
C SER A 11 4.96 6.82 1.30
N ALA A 12 5.65 6.80 2.44
CA ALA A 12 6.31 7.97 3.02
C ALA A 12 7.70 8.17 2.41
N ASN A 13 7.74 8.60 1.15
CA ASN A 13 8.97 8.81 0.40
C ASN A 13 8.82 9.96 -0.60
N ARG A 14 9.94 10.51 -1.06
CA ARG A 14 9.93 11.41 -2.21
C ARG A 14 9.63 10.63 -3.48
N SER A 15 8.91 11.24 -4.41
CA SER A 15 8.60 10.62 -5.70
C SER A 15 9.87 10.11 -6.40
N GLY A 16 9.84 8.84 -6.81
CA GLY A 16 10.96 8.16 -7.45
C GLY A 16 11.99 7.54 -6.50
N GLN A 17 11.93 7.84 -5.20
CA GLN A 17 12.78 7.20 -4.20
C GLN A 17 12.13 5.91 -3.65
N PRO A 18 12.92 4.99 -3.08
CA PRO A 18 12.37 3.83 -2.37
C PRO A 18 11.44 4.25 -1.21
N PRO A 19 10.39 3.46 -0.91
CA PRO A 19 9.59 3.64 0.29
C PRO A 19 10.45 3.65 1.55
N ALA A 20 10.16 4.55 2.50
CA ALA A 20 10.79 4.54 3.81
C ALA A 20 10.33 3.32 4.62
N GLU A 21 11.28 2.63 5.26
CA GLU A 21 11.01 1.50 6.15
C GLU A 21 11.35 1.80 7.62
N SER A 22 12.02 2.92 7.88
CA SER A 22 12.37 3.41 9.20
C SER A 22 12.09 4.91 9.36
N VAL A 23 12.03 5.39 10.60
CA VAL A 23 11.94 6.83 10.90
C VAL A 23 13.13 7.60 10.34
N GLY A 24 14.32 6.98 10.28
CA GLY A 24 15.52 7.55 9.69
C GLY A 24 15.33 7.87 8.21
N ASP A 25 14.76 6.94 7.45
CA ASP A 25 14.46 7.13 6.02
C ASP A 25 13.42 8.26 5.82
N VAL A 26 12.40 8.33 6.67
CA VAL A 26 11.39 9.40 6.62
C VAL A 26 12.02 10.76 6.92
N MET A 27 12.88 10.85 7.94
CA MET A 27 13.60 12.07 8.30
C MET A 27 14.48 12.56 7.15
N GLU A 28 15.23 11.66 6.51
CA GLU A 28 16.09 11.98 5.37
C GLU A 28 15.28 12.48 4.16
N GLN A 29 14.17 11.83 3.85
CA GLN A 29 13.41 12.12 2.63
C GLN A 29 12.40 13.26 2.79
N LEU A 30 11.73 13.35 3.94
CA LEU A 30 10.54 14.18 4.14
C LEU A 30 10.62 15.07 5.39
N GLY A 31 11.62 14.91 6.26
CA GLY A 31 11.68 15.59 7.56
C GLY A 31 11.61 17.12 7.50
N ALA A 32 12.05 17.73 6.40
CA ALA A 32 11.98 19.18 6.21
C ALA A 32 10.60 19.70 5.74
N VAL A 33 9.69 18.82 5.32
CA VAL A 33 8.42 19.20 4.65
C VAL A 33 7.16 18.66 5.34
N VAL A 34 7.30 17.87 6.41
CA VAL A 34 6.18 17.32 7.18
C VAL A 34 6.15 17.89 8.59
N GLU A 35 4.95 18.11 9.12
CA GLU A 35 4.77 18.69 10.46
C GLU A 35 4.97 17.67 11.58
N VAL A 36 4.69 16.39 11.30
CA VAL A 36 4.70 15.30 12.28
C VAL A 36 5.28 14.05 11.64
N ILE A 37 6.13 13.36 12.41
CA ILE A 37 6.60 12.01 12.12
C ILE A 37 6.30 11.15 13.34
N VAL A 38 5.69 9.99 13.12
CA VAL A 38 5.35 9.02 14.17
C VAL A 38 6.33 7.85 14.08
N ASP A 39 7.13 7.65 15.12
CA ASP A 39 8.06 6.53 15.19
C ASP A 39 7.36 5.29 15.76
N GLY A 40 7.07 4.33 14.89
CA GLY A 40 6.54 3.01 15.23
C GLY A 40 7.58 1.89 15.16
N GLY A 41 8.86 2.23 15.03
CA GLY A 41 9.93 1.29 14.71
C GLY A 41 9.98 0.90 13.23
N PRO A 42 10.92 0.01 12.83
CA PRO A 42 11.05 -0.44 11.46
C PRO A 42 9.81 -1.20 10.98
N THR A 43 9.37 -0.91 9.77
CA THR A 43 8.35 -1.72 9.11
C THR A 43 8.94 -3.06 8.67
N PRO A 44 8.14 -4.12 8.54
CA PRO A 44 8.61 -5.38 7.94
C PRO A 44 9.07 -5.26 6.48
N GLY A 45 8.82 -4.11 5.83
CA GLY A 45 9.09 -3.89 4.43
C GLY A 45 8.25 -4.76 3.49
N GLY A 46 8.74 -4.91 2.27
CA GLY A 46 8.20 -5.83 1.26
C GLY A 46 7.37 -5.16 0.16
N GLN A 47 6.65 -6.00 -0.59
CA GLN A 47 5.88 -5.52 -1.74
C GLN A 47 4.71 -4.65 -1.28
N PRO A 48 4.38 -3.56 -2.03
CA PRO A 48 3.24 -2.71 -1.70
C PRO A 48 1.93 -3.48 -1.85
N SER A 49 0.81 -2.87 -1.48
CA SER A 49 -0.52 -3.47 -1.64
C SER A 49 -0.81 -3.82 -3.11
N THR A 50 -1.34 -5.02 -3.34
CA THR A 50 -1.95 -5.37 -4.63
C THR A 50 -3.21 -4.54 -4.84
N VAL A 51 -3.40 -3.98 -6.04
CA VAL A 51 -4.59 -3.18 -6.37
C VAL A 51 -5.37 -3.87 -7.48
N LEU A 52 -6.63 -4.20 -7.18
CA LEU A 52 -7.57 -4.83 -8.09
C LEU A 52 -8.65 -3.82 -8.47
N GLN A 53 -8.73 -3.49 -9.76
CA GLN A 53 -9.88 -2.77 -10.31
C GLN A 53 -11.04 -3.77 -10.46
N ILE A 54 -12.23 -3.44 -9.98
CA ILE A 54 -13.41 -4.34 -10.03
C ILE A 54 -14.27 -4.10 -11.27
N LEU A 55 -14.55 -2.84 -11.60
CA LEU A 55 -15.40 -2.47 -12.74
C LEU A 55 -14.55 -1.97 -13.91
N PRO A 56 -14.91 -2.27 -15.17
CA PRO A 56 -16.06 -3.10 -15.58
C PRO A 56 -15.85 -4.61 -15.38
N LYS A 57 -14.59 -5.06 -15.27
CA LYS A 57 -14.22 -6.44 -14.96
C LYS A 57 -13.01 -6.46 -14.03
N PRO A 58 -12.90 -7.46 -13.13
CA PRO A 58 -11.75 -7.61 -12.25
C PRO A 58 -10.43 -7.70 -12.99
N ARG A 59 -9.49 -6.80 -12.67
CA ARG A 59 -8.14 -6.79 -13.26
C ARG A 59 -7.13 -6.26 -12.25
N ILE A 60 -6.00 -6.94 -12.14
CA ILE A 60 -4.87 -6.46 -11.35
C ILE A 60 -4.28 -5.25 -12.08
N ILE A 61 -4.36 -4.07 -11.47
CA ILE A 61 -3.75 -2.85 -12.00
C ILE A 61 -2.40 -2.54 -11.34
N ARG A 62 -2.13 -3.15 -10.18
CA ARG A 62 -0.81 -3.18 -9.56
C ARG A 62 -0.60 -4.50 -8.85
N GLN A 63 0.41 -5.26 -9.27
CA GLN A 63 0.84 -6.45 -8.54
C GLN A 63 1.58 -6.02 -7.27
N GLY A 64 1.30 -6.70 -6.16
CA GLY A 64 1.87 -6.40 -4.85
C GLY A 64 1.94 -7.64 -3.96
N ALA A 65 1.78 -7.45 -2.65
CA ALA A 65 1.91 -8.51 -1.63
C ALA A 65 0.95 -9.70 -1.81
N ILE A 66 -0.20 -9.52 -2.47
CA ILE A 66 -1.15 -10.61 -2.77
C ILE A 66 -0.91 -11.10 -4.20
N SER A 67 -0.59 -12.39 -4.35
CA SER A 67 -0.32 -13.01 -5.65
C SER A 67 -1.57 -13.14 -6.53
N ARG A 68 -1.35 -13.22 -7.85
CA ARG A 68 -2.40 -13.49 -8.84
C ARG A 68 -3.13 -14.80 -8.54
N ASP A 69 -2.39 -15.86 -8.22
CA ASP A 69 -2.98 -17.17 -7.93
C ASP A 69 -3.90 -17.14 -6.71
N ARG A 70 -3.49 -16.40 -5.66
CA ARG A 70 -4.31 -16.22 -4.47
C ARG A 70 -5.60 -15.46 -4.79
N LEU A 71 -5.50 -14.40 -5.60
CA LEU A 71 -6.68 -13.66 -6.07
C LEU A 71 -7.59 -14.54 -6.94
N GLN A 72 -7.02 -15.32 -7.86
CA GLN A 72 -7.76 -16.23 -8.72
C GLN A 72 -8.55 -17.26 -7.90
N GLN A 73 -7.92 -17.86 -6.88
CA GLN A 73 -8.56 -18.81 -5.96
C GLN A 73 -9.77 -18.19 -5.26
N ILE A 74 -9.61 -16.99 -4.69
CA ILE A 74 -10.67 -16.30 -3.95
C ILE A 74 -11.82 -15.89 -4.88
N LEU A 75 -11.52 -15.31 -6.04
CA LEU A 75 -12.54 -14.82 -6.98
C LEU A 75 -13.32 -15.98 -7.60
N SER A 76 -12.65 -17.09 -7.91
CA SER A 76 -13.31 -18.28 -8.49
C SER A 76 -14.32 -18.90 -7.51
N ALA A 77 -14.05 -18.86 -6.20
CA ALA A 77 -14.99 -19.32 -5.18
C ALA A 77 -16.30 -18.51 -5.14
N SER A 78 -16.27 -17.27 -5.65
CA SER A 78 -17.44 -16.39 -5.79
C SER A 78 -17.97 -16.31 -7.23
N SER A 79 -17.55 -17.23 -8.12
CA SER A 79 -17.90 -17.23 -9.55
C SER A 79 -17.49 -15.94 -10.29
N ILE A 80 -16.44 -15.27 -9.83
CA ILE A 80 -15.87 -14.08 -10.45
C ILE A 80 -14.58 -14.46 -11.21
N GLN A 81 -14.44 -14.03 -12.46
CA GLN A 81 -13.23 -14.26 -13.24
C GLN A 81 -12.31 -13.04 -13.22
N LEU A 82 -11.03 -13.30 -12.98
CA LEU A 82 -9.97 -12.32 -13.16
C LEU A 82 -9.57 -12.24 -14.64
N SER A 83 -9.43 -11.03 -15.15
CA SER A 83 -8.95 -10.78 -16.51
C SER A 83 -7.46 -11.01 -16.69
#